data_AF-A0A3B9RXS6-F1
#
_entry.id   AF-A0A3B9RXS6-F1
#
_cell.length_a   1.000
_cell.length_b   1.000
_cell.length_c   1.000
_cell.angle_alpha   90.00
_cell.angle_beta   90.00
_cell.angle_gamma   90.00
#
_symmetry.space_group_name_H-M   'P 1'
#
loop_
_entity.id
_entity.type
_entity.pdbx_description
1 polymer ?
#
loop_
_entity_poly.entity_id
_entity_poly.type
_entity_poly.pdbx_seq_one_letter_code
_entity_poly.pdbx_strand_id
1 'polypeptide(L)' 'MSFKIISIDGPTGVGKSTIARQLATKLDCLYVDTGAMFR' A
#
# COMPACT_ATOMS: atom_id res chain seq x y z
N MET A 1 -3.76 10.04 -19.83
CA MET A 1 -2.78 9.27 -19.04
C MET A 1 -3.52 8.23 -18.21
N SER A 2 -2.95 7.03 -18.05
CA SER A 2 -3.52 5.97 -17.21
C SER A 2 -2.64 5.80 -15.97
N PHE A 3 -3.27 5.77 -14.79
CA PHE A 3 -2.61 5.52 -13.52
C PHE A 3 -2.96 4.12 -13.03
N LYS A 4 -1.97 3.37 -12.55
CA LYS A 4 -2.19 2.10 -11.87
C LYS A 4 -2.36 2.36 -10.38
N ILE A 5 -3.52 1.99 -9.85
CA ILE A 5 -3.84 2.07 -8.42
C ILE A 5 -4.00 0.64 -7.91
N ILE A 6 -3.35 0.32 -6.79
CA ILE A 6 -3.36 -1.01 -6.17
C ILE A 6 -3.80 -0.84 -4.72
N SER A 7 -4.94 -1.42 -4.34
CA SER A 7 -5.38 -1.51 -2.95
C SER A 7 -4.91 -2.83 -2.33
N ILE A 8 -4.57 -2.80 -1.03
CA ILE A 8 -4.13 -3.97 -0.27
C ILE A 8 -4.94 -4.03 1.02
N ASP A 9 -5.92 -4.93 1.04
CA ASP A 9 -6.87 -5.11 2.13
C ASP A 9 -6.69 -6.46 2.84
N GLY A 10 -7.13 -6.53 4.09
CA GLY A 10 -7.05 -7.75 4.91
C GLY A 10 -7.05 -7.48 6.42
N PRO A 11 -7.04 -8.52 7.26
CA PRO A 11 -7.13 -8.40 8.72
C PRO A 11 -5.96 -7.62 9.34
N THR A 12 -6.14 -7.10 10.55
CA THR A 12 -5.06 -6.41 11.29
C THR A 12 -3.93 -7.38 11.63
N GLY A 13 -2.67 -6.91 11.55
CA GLY A 13 -1.50 -7.71 11.93
C GLY A 13 -0.92 -8.63 10.85
N VAL A 14 -1.58 -8.81 9.70
CA VAL A 14 -1.10 -9.71 8.62
C VAL A 14 0.04 -9.14 7.76
N GLY A 15 0.57 -7.96 8.09
CA GLY A 15 1.72 -7.36 7.38
C GLY A 15 1.39 -6.55 6.12
N LYS A 16 0.15 -6.07 5.95
CA LYS A 16 -0.31 -5.28 4.78
C LYS A 16 0.60 -4.09 4.45
N SER A 17 0.94 -3.26 5.43
CA SER A 17 1.81 -2.10 5.22
C SER A 17 3.22 -2.50 4.76
N THR A 18 3.73 -3.64 5.25
CA THR A 18 5.03 -4.18 4.86
C THR A 18 5.02 -4.59 3.39
N ILE A 19 4.05 -5.40 2.97
CA ILE A 19 3.99 -5.87 1.58
C ILE A 19 3.65 -4.74 0.61
N ALA A 20 2.80 -3.80 1.02
CA ALA A 20 2.46 -2.62 0.22
C ALA A 20 3.69 -1.74 -0.05
N ARG A 21 4.54 -1.49 0.96
CA ARG A 21 5.77 -0.72 0.81
C ARG A 21 6.78 -1.44 -0.10
N GLN A 22 6.93 -2.75 0.05
CA GLN A 22 7.81 -3.55 -0.81
C GLN A 22 7.33 -3.56 -2.27
N LEU A 23 6.02 -3.70 -2.48
CA LEU A 23 5.43 -3.70 -3.82
C LEU A 23 5.58 -2.33 -4.49
N ALA A 24 5.31 -1.26 -3.75
CA ALA A 24 5.48 0.11 -4.23
C ALA A 24 6.92 0.38 -4.70
N THR A 25 7.91 -0.08 -3.92
CA THR A 25 9.33 0.03 -4.28
C THR A 25 9.66 -0.75 -5.56
N LYS A 26 9.10 -1.95 -5.74
CA LYS A 26 9.34 -2.79 -6.92
C LYS A 26 8.67 -2.26 -8.20
N LEU A 27 7.55 -1.56 -8.06
CA LEU A 27 6.75 -1.05 -9.18
C LEU A 27 6.97 0.45 -9.45
N ASP A 28 7.89 1.08 -8.73
CA ASP A 28 8.11 2.53 -8.76
C ASP A 28 6.79 3.32 -8.57
N CYS A 29 5.98 2.85 -7.61
CA CYS A 29 4.68 3.42 -7.29
C CYS A 29 4.76 4.25 -6.00
N LEU A 30 3.91 5.27 -5.90
CA LEU A 30 3.70 5.98 -4.65
C LEU A 30 3.06 5.04 -3.61
N TYR A 31 3.68 4.94 -2.44
CA TYR A 31 3.11 4.22 -1.29
C TYR A 31 2.21 5.16 -0.47
N VAL A 32 0.99 4.71 -0.17
CA VAL A 32 0.00 5.44 0.64
C VAL A 32 -0.45 4.54 1.78
N ASP A 33 -0.33 5.01 3.03
CA ASP A 33 -0.83 4.33 4.23
C ASP A 33 -2.08 5.03 4.74
N THR A 34 -3.26 4.54 4.32
CA THR A 34 -4.55 5.09 4.76
C THR A 34 -4.79 4.86 6.26
N GLY A 35 -4.25 3.77 6.83
CA GLY A 35 -4.36 3.47 8.25
C GLY A 35 -3.54 4.42 9.14
N ALA A 36 -2.57 5.15 8.57
CA ALA A 36 -1.86 6.25 9.23
C ALA A 36 -2.51 7.62 9.00
N MET A 37 -3.40 7.76 8.01
CA MET A 37 -4.11 9.02 7.75
C MET A 37 -5.29 9.25 8.71
N PHE A 38 -5.90 8.17 9.18
CA PHE A 38 -7.07 8.22 10.08
C PHE A 38 -6.73 7.98 11.56
N ARG A 39 -5.45 7.77 11.89
CA ARG A 39 -4.92 7.74 13.27
C ARG A 39 -4.26 9.06 13.59
#